data_AF-A0AAP0SI61-F1
#
_entry.id   AF-A0AAP0SI61-F1
#
_cell.length_a   1.000
_cell.length_b   1.000
_cell.length_c   1.000
_cell.angle_alpha   90.00
_cell.angle_beta   90.00
_cell.angle_gamma   90.00
#
_symmetry.space_group_name_H-M   'P 1'
#
loop_
_entity.id
_entity.type
_entity.pdbx_description
1 polymer ?
#
loop_
_entity_poly.entity_id
_entity_poly.type
_entity_poly.pdbx_seq_one_letter_code
_entity_poly.pdbx_strand_id
1 'polypeptide(L)'
;MPIDKERLQPLLWAVVGAWGAGDQDLQVHTDALDEFLGESTVEEVALELLAELELLEAENEALRKDAQRWRFVRSPIGTGSSLAIWQEGRMPLFSAIADAVVDEAMAKEASHG
;
A
#
# COMPACT_ATOMS: atom_id res chain seq x y z
N MET A 1 6.86 -16.72 -0.29
CA MET A 1 7.60 -17.01 -1.56
C MET A 1 7.23 -15.94 -2.59
N PRO A 2 8.09 -15.47 -3.51
CA PRO A 2 7.63 -14.52 -4.52
C PRO A 2 6.79 -15.23 -5.59
N ILE A 3 5.46 -15.17 -5.46
CA ILE A 3 4.54 -15.75 -6.44
C ILE A 3 4.28 -14.78 -7.59
N ASP A 4 4.22 -15.31 -8.81
CA ASP A 4 3.88 -14.53 -10.00
C ASP A 4 2.37 -14.28 -10.06
N LYS A 5 1.96 -13.10 -9.58
CA LYS A 5 0.55 -12.69 -9.50
C LYS A 5 -0.12 -12.56 -10.86
N GLU A 6 0.62 -12.14 -11.89
CA GLU A 6 0.11 -11.98 -13.25
C GLU A 6 -0.23 -13.34 -13.87
N ARG A 7 0.54 -14.38 -13.54
CA ARG A 7 0.26 -15.77 -13.94
C ARG A 7 -0.78 -16.47 -13.07
N LEU A 8 -0.83 -16.16 -11.77
CA LEU A 8 -1.79 -16.75 -10.82
C LEU A 8 -3.24 -16.32 -11.13
N GLN A 9 -3.46 -15.04 -11.41
CA GLN A 9 -4.80 -14.48 -11.63
C GLN A 9 -5.63 -15.21 -12.71
N PRO A 10 -5.13 -15.45 -13.94
CA PRO A 10 -5.91 -16.14 -14.96
C PRO A 10 -6.22 -17.60 -14.60
N LEU A 11 -5.34 -18.28 -13.86
CA LEU A 11 -5.57 -19.65 -13.40
C LEU A 11 -6.72 -19.71 -12.39
N LEU A 12 -6.71 -18.80 -11.40
CA LEU A 12 -7.81 -18.67 -10.44
C LEU A 12 -9.14 -18.36 -11.13
N TRP A 13 -9.16 -17.45 -12.10
CA TRP A 13 -10.38 -17.14 -12.86
C TRP A 13 -10.89 -18.32 -13.68
N ALA A 14 -10.00 -19.13 -14.25
CA ALA A 14 -10.40 -20.32 -15.00
C ALA A 14 -11.07 -21.36 -14.08
N VAL A 15 -10.50 -21.62 -12.90
CA VAL A 15 -11.10 -22.53 -11.89
C VAL A 15 -12.46 -22.01 -11.42
N VAL A 16 -12.54 -20.72 -11.04
CA VAL A 16 -13.78 -20.09 -10.57
C VAL A 16 -14.86 -20.12 -11.67
N GLY A 17 -14.48 -19.83 -12.91
CA GLY A 17 -15.38 -19.85 -14.06
C GLY A 17 -15.93 -21.25 -14.35
N ALA A 18 -15.06 -22.26 -14.42
CA ALA A 18 -15.46 -23.65 -14.66
C ALA A 18 -16.34 -24.19 -13.52
N TRP A 19 -16.02 -23.87 -12.28
CA TRP A 19 -16.84 -24.25 -11.12
C TRP A 19 -18.23 -23.60 -11.18
N GLY A 20 -18.30 -22.29 -11.46
CA GLY A 20 -19.56 -21.56 -11.55
C GLY A 20 -20.45 -22.02 -12.71
N ALA A 21 -19.85 -22.49 -13.80
CA ALA A 21 -20.55 -23.01 -14.97
C ALA A 21 -20.94 -24.51 -14.86
N GLY A 22 -20.41 -25.23 -13.87
CA GLY A 22 -20.53 -26.70 -13.81
C GLY A 22 -19.83 -27.39 -14.98
N ASP A 23 -18.73 -26.79 -15.46
CA ASP A 23 -17.98 -27.25 -16.62
C ASP A 23 -17.23 -28.57 -16.35
N GLN A 24 -17.13 -29.42 -17.37
CA GLN A 24 -16.35 -30.66 -17.32
C GLN A 24 -14.84 -30.38 -17.26
N ASP A 25 -14.41 -29.20 -17.71
CA ASP A 25 -13.01 -28.78 -17.73
C ASP A 25 -12.49 -28.30 -16.35
N LEU A 26 -13.33 -28.32 -15.30
CA LEU A 26 -12.93 -27.91 -13.94
C LEU A 26 -11.67 -28.65 -13.44
N GLN A 27 -11.56 -29.95 -13.73
CA GLN A 27 -10.39 -30.73 -13.34
C GLN A 27 -9.11 -30.21 -14.01
N VAL A 28 -9.17 -29.91 -15.31
CA VAL A 28 -8.02 -29.40 -16.08
C VAL A 28 -7.54 -28.07 -15.52
N HIS A 29 -8.46 -27.18 -15.15
CA HIS A 29 -8.12 -25.89 -14.57
C HIS A 29 -7.54 -26.01 -13.16
N THR A 30 -8.04 -26.96 -12.36
CA THR A 30 -7.53 -27.23 -11.02
C THR A 30 -6.12 -27.84 -11.10
N ASP A 31 -5.89 -28.80 -11.99
CA ASP A 31 -4.59 -29.43 -12.20
C ASP A 31 -3.53 -28.39 -12.66
N ALA A 32 -3.91 -27.48 -13.56
CA ALA A 32 -3.02 -26.42 -14.02
C ALA A 32 -2.69 -25.40 -12.90
N LEU A 33 -3.64 -25.15 -12.00
CA LEU A 33 -3.42 -24.32 -10.81
C LEU A 33 -2.48 -25.04 -9.83
N ASP A 34 -2.71 -26.32 -9.55
CA ASP A 34 -1.87 -27.11 -8.65
C ASP A 34 -0.43 -27.23 -9.18
N GLU A 35 -0.25 -27.45 -10.49
CA GLU A 35 1.08 -27.46 -11.13
C GLU A 35 1.79 -26.10 -10.97
N PHE A 36 1.06 -24.99 -11.11
CA PHE A 36 1.61 -23.66 -10.93
C PHE A 36 2.02 -23.37 -9.48
N LEU A 37 1.22 -23.83 -8.52
CA LEU A 37 1.45 -23.62 -7.09
C LEU A 37 2.55 -24.53 -6.52
N GLY A 38 2.75 -25.70 -7.12
CA GLY A 38 3.79 -26.65 -6.70
C GLY A 38 3.51 -27.23 -5.32
N GLU A 39 4.35 -26.90 -4.34
CA GLU A 39 4.19 -27.38 -2.95
C GLU A 39 3.26 -26.50 -2.11
N SER A 40 2.93 -25.30 -2.58
CA SER A 40 2.08 -24.36 -1.85
C SER A 40 0.61 -24.62 -2.11
N THR A 41 -0.24 -24.35 -1.12
CA THR A 41 -1.69 -24.38 -1.33
C THR A 41 -2.23 -22.99 -1.72
N VAL A 42 -3.46 -22.96 -2.27
CA VAL A 42 -4.16 -21.71 -2.57
C VAL A 42 -4.34 -20.86 -1.30
N GLU A 43 -4.60 -21.50 -0.16
CA GLU A 43 -4.77 -20.85 1.14
C GLU A 43 -3.48 -20.21 1.64
N GLU A 44 -2.34 -20.90 1.53
CA GLU A 44 -1.04 -20.35 1.91
C GLU A 44 -0.70 -19.12 1.07
N VAL A 45 -0.91 -19.20 -0.25
CA VAL A 45 -0.72 -18.08 -1.16
C VAL A 45 -1.67 -16.93 -0.83
N ALA A 46 -2.93 -17.22 -0.53
CA ALA A 46 -3.91 -16.19 -0.15
C ALA A 46 -3.49 -15.47 1.15
N LEU A 47 -3.01 -16.20 2.15
CA LEU A 47 -2.52 -15.62 3.40
C LEU A 47 -1.28 -14.75 3.17
N GLU A 48 -0.34 -15.19 2.33
CA GLU A 48 0.83 -14.38 1.96
C GLU A 48 0.41 -13.09 1.23
N LEU A 49 -0.52 -13.18 0.28
CA LEU A 49 -1.02 -12.01 -0.45
C LEU A 49 -1.78 -11.03 0.44
N LEU A 50 -2.53 -11.50 1.43
CA LEU A 50 -3.20 -10.65 2.42
C LEU A 50 -2.18 -9.90 3.28
N ALA A 51 -1.15 -10.59 3.77
CA ALA A 51 -0.08 -9.96 4.56
C ALA A 51 0.70 -8.92 3.74
N GLU A 52 0.94 -9.19 2.45
CA GLU A 52 1.57 -8.23 1.55
C GLU A 52 0.69 -7.00 1.29
N LEU A 53 -0.63 -7.19 1.12
CA LEU A 53 -1.57 -6.08 0.99
C LEU A 53 -1.58 -5.19 2.23
N GLU A 54 -1.62 -5.77 3.43
CA GLU A 54 -1.57 -5.00 4.68
C GLU A 54 -0.28 -4.16 4.79
N LEU A 55 0.86 -4.74 4.42
CA LEU A 55 2.15 -4.05 4.41
C LEU A 55 2.16 -2.89 3.40
N LEU A 56 1.67 -3.13 2.19
CA LEU A 56 1.58 -2.12 1.14
C LEU A 56 0.60 -0.99 1.51
N GLU A 57 -0.52 -1.30 2.17
CA GLU A 57 -1.46 -0.29 2.67
C GLU A 57 -0.81 0.59 3.74
N ALA A 58 -0.09 0.00 4.69
CA ALA A 58 0.64 0.72 5.73
C ALA A 58 1.72 1.64 5.14
N GLU A 59 2.49 1.14 4.16
CA GLU A 59 3.50 1.93 3.45
C GLU A 59 2.87 3.06 2.65
N ASN A 60 1.76 2.80 1.94
CA ASN A 60 1.07 3.83 1.17
C ASN A 60 0.55 4.95 2.07
N GLU A 61 0.00 4.60 3.25
CA GLU A 61 -0.46 5.58 4.23
C GLU A 61 0.70 6.42 4.79
N ALA A 62 1.84 5.80 5.09
CA ALA A 62 3.05 6.52 5.50
C ALA A 62 3.51 7.51 4.41
N LEU A 63 3.59 7.05 3.16
CA LEU A 63 3.99 7.88 2.02
C LEU A 63 3.01 9.03 1.76
N ARG A 64 1.70 8.81 1.95
CA ARG A 64 0.69 9.87 1.85
C ARG A 64 0.89 10.94 2.91
N LYS A 65 1.15 10.55 4.17
CA LYS A 65 1.45 11.49 5.26
C LYS A 65 2.71 12.29 4.96
N ASP A 66 3.78 11.63 4.53
CA ASP A 66 5.03 12.32 4.18
C ASP A 66 4.86 13.27 2.99
N ALA A 67 4.07 12.89 1.98
CA ALA A 67 3.74 13.78 0.88
C ALA A 67 2.93 15.01 1.34
N GLN A 68 2.01 14.85 2.31
CA GLN A 68 1.26 15.95 2.91
C GLN A 68 2.19 16.88 3.72
N ARG A 69 3.02 16.32 4.60
CA ARG A 69 4.03 17.05 5.36
C ARG A 69 4.95 17.83 4.43
N TRP A 70 5.40 17.20 3.34
CA TRP A 70 6.25 17.89 2.39
C TRP A 70 5.50 19.01 1.67
N ARG A 71 4.26 18.81 1.22
CA ARG A 71 3.46 19.90 0.64
C ARG A 71 3.28 21.06 1.61
N PHE A 72 3.03 20.77 2.88
CA PHE A 72 2.85 21.76 3.94
C PHE A 72 4.10 22.61 4.16
N VAL A 73 5.27 21.98 4.24
CA VAL A 73 6.55 22.65 4.45
C VAL A 73 7.04 23.38 3.19
N ARG A 74 6.74 22.86 1.98
CA ARG A 74 7.22 23.46 0.72
C ARG A 74 6.39 24.62 0.23
N SER A 75 5.08 24.66 0.47
CA SER A 75 4.21 25.64 -0.18
C SER A 75 4.37 27.02 0.45
N PRO A 76 4.90 28.04 -0.26
CA PRO A 76 5.02 29.39 0.28
C PRO A 76 3.71 30.18 0.14
N ILE A 77 2.70 29.65 -0.56
CA ILE A 77 1.45 30.34 -0.88
C ILE A 77 0.28 29.40 -0.56
N GLY A 78 -0.58 29.83 0.37
CA GLY A 78 -1.91 29.25 0.60
C GLY A 78 -2.10 28.44 1.88
N THR A 79 -1.06 27.91 2.52
CA THR A 79 -1.18 27.21 3.81
C THR A 79 -1.09 28.16 5.01
N GLY A 80 -0.30 29.25 4.92
CA GLY A 80 -0.03 30.08 6.11
C GLY A 80 0.94 29.43 7.10
N SER A 81 1.56 28.31 6.69
CA SER A 81 2.51 27.56 7.48
C SER A 81 3.69 28.42 7.90
N SER A 82 3.87 28.57 9.21
CA SER A 82 5.06 29.19 9.81
C SER A 82 6.37 28.45 9.47
N LEU A 83 6.27 27.22 8.94
CA LEU A 83 7.38 26.40 8.47
C LEU A 83 7.68 26.56 6.97
N ALA A 84 6.91 27.36 6.23
CA ALA A 84 7.08 27.59 4.78
C ALA A 84 8.43 28.24 4.39
N ILE A 85 9.22 28.71 5.37
CA ILE A 85 10.60 29.13 5.19
C ILE A 85 11.51 28.07 5.82
N TRP A 86 11.48 26.86 5.28
CA TRP A 86 12.44 25.82 5.65
C TRP A 86 13.85 26.30 5.29
N GLN A 87 14.62 26.75 6.28
CA GLN A 87 16.05 26.98 6.13
C GLN A 87 16.78 25.69 6.53
N GLU A 88 17.10 24.88 5.51
CA GLU A 88 17.93 23.69 5.65
C GLU A 88 19.21 24.06 6.44
N GLY A 89 19.38 23.48 7.64
CA GLY A 89 20.54 23.70 8.51
C GLY A 89 20.35 24.57 9.77
N ARG A 90 19.21 25.25 10.00
CA ARG A 90 18.99 26.03 11.25
C ARG A 90 18.15 25.34 12.32
N MET A 91 17.37 24.31 11.99
CA MET A 91 16.60 23.53 12.96
C MET A 91 17.16 22.11 13.05
N PRO A 92 17.84 21.73 14.14
CA PRO A 92 18.33 20.37 14.34
C PRO A 92 17.18 19.50 14.87
N LEU A 93 16.09 19.41 14.10
CA LEU A 93 15.01 18.47 14.40
C LEU A 93 15.32 17.16 13.68
N PHE A 94 15.56 16.11 14.46
CA PHE A 94 15.68 14.75 13.95
C PHE A 94 14.32 14.26 13.43
N SER A 95 14.31 13.39 12.42
CA SER A 95 13.14 13.06 11.58
C SER A 95 11.83 12.91 12.35
N ALA A 96 11.76 12.04 13.36
CA ALA A 96 10.52 11.80 14.12
C ALA A 96 10.01 13.04 14.89
N ILE A 97 10.91 13.92 15.35
CA ILE A 97 10.54 15.16 16.03
C ILE A 97 10.09 16.21 14.99
N ALA A 98 10.75 16.26 13.83
CA ALA A 98 10.34 17.12 12.72
C ALA A 98 8.94 16.78 12.23
N ASP A 99 8.64 15.49 12.05
CA ASP A 99 7.34 14.99 11.63
C ASP A 99 6.23 15.37 12.62
N ALA A 100 6.47 15.16 13.92
CA ALA A 100 5.51 15.51 14.96
C ALA A 100 5.21 17.02 15.01
N VAL A 101 6.22 17.87 14.81
CA VAL A 101 6.06 19.33 14.75
C VAL A 101 5.24 19.75 13.53
N VAL A 102 5.48 19.13 12.37
CA VAL A 102 4.70 19.38 11.15
C VAL A 102 3.25 18.92 11.34
N ASP A 103 3.03 17.74 11.92
CA ASP A 103 1.69 17.22 12.19
C ASP A 103 0.90 18.12 13.15
N GLU A 104 1.52 18.63 14.22
CA GLU A 104 0.90 19.56 15.16
C GLU A 104 0.53 20.89 14.47
N ALA A 105 1.41 21.39 13.60
CA ALA A 105 1.15 22.62 12.84
C ALA A 105 -0.01 22.44 11.85
N MET A 106 -0.04 21.33 11.10
CA MET A 106 -1.14 20.99 10.20
C MET A 106 -2.48 20.88 10.95
N ALA A 107 -2.49 20.25 12.13
CA ALA A 107 -3.70 20.10 12.95
C ALA A 107 -4.24 21.46 13.43
N LYS A 108 -3.35 22.38 13.82
CA LYS A 108 -3.74 23.74 14.23
C LYS A 108 -4.35 24.53 13.08
N GLU A 109 -3.76 24.49 11.89
CA GLU A 109 -4.33 25.16 10.71
C GLU A 109 -5.71 24.62 10.34
N ALA A 110 -5.90 23.29 10.34
CA ALA A 110 -7.20 22.68 10.07
C ALA A 110 -8.31 23.08 11.08
N SER A 111 -7.93 23.50 12.29
CA SER A 111 -8.87 23.95 13.33
C SER A 111 -9.24 25.43 13.25
N HIS A 112 -8.53 26.22 12.43
CA HIS A 112 -8.69 27.67 12.31
C HIS A 112 -9.33 28.13 10.99
N GLY A 113 -9.61 27.22 10.06
CA GLY A 113 -10.40 27.47 8.84
C GLY A 113 -11.85 27.00 8.97
#